data_AF-A0A132MYM1-F1
#
_entry.id   AF-A0A132MYM1-F1
#
_cell.length_a   1.000
_cell.length_b   1.000
_cell.length_c   1.000
_cell.angle_alpha   90.00
_cell.angle_beta   90.00
_cell.angle_gamma   90.00
#
_symmetry.space_group_name_H-M   'P 1'
#
loop_
_entity.id
_entity.type
_entity.pdbx_description
1 polymer ?
#
loop_
_entity_poly.entity_id
_entity_poly.type
_entity_poly.pdbx_seq_one_letter_code
_entity_poly.pdbx_strand_id
1 'polypeptide(L)'
;MEERALLRAQVLIRLRRWNRARSLLALVLARDPDCVEAWCLLARCHNGLGEYPGMLRAAERALTIDPASDWAHRLRSIALTELGRHQEAVYSAREAVRLAPKDWRAYVALASALNGLPEHRREALNWARRAVRLAPDQPDTHFTVGLVAAELGEDDLADRSFREALALRPDHAAAINNLALLDLRRGRMASAASGFGAAVASDPTSHIARENVDVVGWALLRRAHMVAFVALFGLTQLLRLGDRGVVPALVPERACVGVLLLGTWVAMILRTSGHLTPPVRRYLWTQPRRDPLFGVMAGGLGVGVLGTVAAALLPGQPALMAVVVAFLGLLASFLASSLRYLRVCRAGTG
;
A
#
# COMPACT_ATOMS: atom_id res chain seq x y z
N MET A 1 18.68 -3.80 -39.26
CA MET A 1 19.42 -3.86 -37.96
C MET A 1 18.65 -3.19 -36.84
N GLU A 2 18.04 -2.03 -37.07
CA GLU A 2 17.22 -1.29 -36.10
C GLU A 2 15.97 -2.04 -35.64
N GLU A 3 15.23 -2.66 -36.57
CA GLU A 3 14.05 -3.47 -36.25
C GLU A 3 14.38 -4.59 -35.23
N ARG A 4 15.52 -5.27 -35.40
CA ARG A 4 16.00 -6.28 -34.45
C ARG A 4 16.35 -5.67 -33.08
N ALA A 5 16.82 -4.43 -33.05
CA ALA A 5 17.11 -3.72 -31.80
C ALA A 5 15.83 -3.30 -31.08
N LEU A 6 14.81 -2.81 -31.80
CA LEU A 6 13.49 -2.48 -31.26
C LEU A 6 12.81 -3.71 -30.66
N LEU A 7 12.77 -4.83 -31.39
CA LEU A 7 12.23 -6.10 -30.89
C LEU A 7 12.96 -6.56 -29.63
N ARG A 8 14.30 -6.46 -29.59
CA ARG A 8 15.08 -6.78 -28.41
C ARG A 8 14.78 -5.85 -27.23
N ALA A 9 14.59 -4.55 -27.49
CA ALA A 9 14.19 -3.59 -26.46
C ALA A 9 12.81 -3.93 -25.88
N GLN A 10 11.85 -4.29 -26.72
CA GLN A 10 10.53 -4.75 -26.28
C GLN A 10 10.61 -5.99 -25.37
N VAL A 11 11.45 -6.97 -25.72
CA VAL A 11 11.67 -8.16 -24.87
C VAL A 11 12.29 -7.76 -23.53
N LEU A 12 13.29 -6.87 -23.53
CA LEU A 12 13.90 -6.37 -22.30
C LEU A 12 12.88 -5.64 -21.40
N ILE A 13 11.99 -4.84 -21.99
CA ILE A 13 10.87 -4.18 -21.32
C ILE A 13 9.92 -5.22 -20.70
N ARG A 14 9.52 -6.26 -21.43
CA ARG A 14 8.66 -7.35 -20.88
C ARG A 14 9.33 -8.06 -19.70
N LEU A 15 10.65 -8.22 -19.74
CA LEU A 15 11.45 -8.80 -18.66
C LEU A 15 11.79 -7.79 -17.54
N ARG A 16 11.19 -6.58 -17.55
CA ARG A 16 11.46 -5.48 -16.61
C ARG A 16 12.94 -5.07 -16.51
N ARG A 17 13.73 -5.32 -17.55
CA ARG A 17 15.15 -4.90 -17.64
C ARG A 17 15.25 -3.49 -18.22
N TRP A 18 14.61 -2.54 -17.55
CA TRP A 18 14.39 -1.16 -18.03
C TRP A 18 15.67 -0.45 -18.43
N ASN A 19 16.72 -0.50 -17.58
CA ASN A 19 17.99 0.16 -17.86
C ASN A 19 18.67 -0.38 -19.13
N ARG A 20 18.64 -1.70 -19.35
CA ARG A 20 19.22 -2.30 -20.56
C ARG A 20 18.42 -1.94 -21.81
N ALA A 21 17.09 -1.91 -21.70
CA ALA A 21 16.23 -1.46 -22.79
C ALA A 21 16.50 0.01 -23.13
N ARG A 22 16.59 0.89 -22.12
CA ARG A 22 16.92 2.31 -22.27
C ARG A 22 18.26 2.53 -22.98
N SER A 23 19.32 1.82 -22.58
CA SER A 23 20.63 1.89 -23.25
C SER A 23 20.56 1.44 -24.71
N LEU A 24 19.79 0.39 -25.01
CA LEU A 24 19.62 -0.09 -26.38
C LEU A 24 18.82 0.90 -27.24
N LEU A 25 17.76 1.49 -26.69
CA LEU A 25 16.94 2.49 -27.36
C LEU A 25 17.72 3.78 -27.61
N ALA A 26 18.62 4.18 -26.72
CA ALA A 26 19.52 5.31 -26.95
C ALA A 26 20.41 5.10 -28.18
N LEU A 27 20.87 3.86 -28.43
CA LEU A 27 21.63 3.54 -29.65
C LEU A 27 20.78 3.58 -30.92
N VAL A 28 19.50 3.19 -30.82
CA VAL A 28 18.55 3.31 -31.96
C VAL A 28 18.31 4.78 -32.26
N LEU A 29 18.00 5.58 -31.24
CA LEU A 29 17.72 7.02 -31.37
C LEU A 29 18.93 7.84 -31.80
N ALA A 30 20.16 7.39 -31.50
CA ALA A 30 21.37 8.03 -32.00
C ALA A 30 21.57 7.85 -33.51
N ARG A 31 20.97 6.81 -34.11
CA ARG A 31 21.03 6.52 -35.56
C ARG A 31 19.81 7.08 -36.28
N ASP A 32 18.64 6.93 -35.67
CA ASP A 32 17.36 7.43 -36.16
C ASP A 32 16.65 8.22 -35.05
N PRO A 33 16.91 9.54 -34.94
CA PRO A 33 16.28 10.41 -33.95
C PRO A 33 14.77 10.59 -34.13
N ASP A 34 14.23 10.21 -35.29
CA ASP A 34 12.82 10.40 -35.65
C ASP A 34 12.03 9.08 -35.57
N CYS A 35 12.62 8.02 -35.00
CA CYS A 35 11.92 6.77 -34.74
C CYS A 35 10.86 6.92 -33.63
N VAL A 36 9.59 7.13 -34.02
CA VAL A 36 8.43 7.26 -33.10
C VAL A 36 8.31 6.06 -32.15
N GLU A 37 8.49 4.84 -32.66
CA GLU A 37 8.42 3.62 -31.85
C GLU A 37 9.52 3.60 -30.78
N ALA A 38 10.75 4.00 -31.11
CA ALA A 38 11.85 4.04 -30.15
C ALA A 38 11.58 5.03 -29.01
N TRP A 39 11.04 6.22 -29.33
CA TRP A 39 10.60 7.20 -28.34
C TRP A 39 9.46 6.66 -27.45
N CYS A 40 8.47 5.98 -28.02
CA CYS A 40 7.38 5.37 -27.25
C CYS A 40 7.89 4.24 -26.33
N LEU A 41 8.82 3.41 -26.80
CA LEU A 41 9.46 2.38 -25.97
C LEU A 41 10.34 2.98 -24.88
N LEU A 42 11.01 4.12 -25.15
CA LEU A 42 11.80 4.84 -24.17
C LEU A 42 10.90 5.43 -23.07
N ALA A 43 9.76 6.01 -23.45
CA ALA A 43 8.74 6.46 -22.50
C ALA A 43 8.26 5.30 -21.61
N ARG A 44 8.02 4.11 -22.17
CA ARG A 44 7.70 2.91 -21.37
C ARG A 44 8.82 2.48 -20.41
N CYS A 45 10.08 2.65 -20.79
CA CYS A 45 11.21 2.39 -19.89
C CYS A 45 11.22 3.38 -18.72
N HIS A 46 11.01 4.67 -19.00
CA HIS A 46 10.87 5.69 -17.96
C HIS A 46 9.70 5.40 -17.02
N ASN A 47 8.55 4.97 -17.55
CA ASN A 47 7.42 4.54 -16.73
C ASN A 47 7.79 3.39 -15.79
N GLY A 48 8.44 2.34 -16.31
CA GLY A 48 8.88 1.19 -15.50
C GLY A 48 9.93 1.54 -14.43
N LEU A 49 10.60 2.69 -14.56
CA LEU A 49 11.56 3.24 -13.61
C LEU A 49 10.94 4.29 -12.66
N GLY A 50 9.67 4.69 -12.85
CA GLY A 50 9.04 5.79 -12.11
C GLY A 50 9.55 7.18 -12.49
N GLU A 51 10.23 7.32 -13.64
CA GLU A 51 10.83 8.58 -14.11
C GLU A 51 9.85 9.38 -14.98
N TYR A 52 8.73 9.83 -14.41
CA TYR A 52 7.62 10.45 -15.16
C TYR A 52 7.98 11.69 -15.98
N PRO A 53 8.89 12.60 -15.54
CA PRO A 53 9.34 13.70 -16.38
C PRO A 53 10.08 13.22 -17.64
N GLY A 54 10.83 12.12 -17.55
CA GLY A 54 11.49 11.50 -18.71
C GLY A 54 10.49 10.83 -19.65
N MET A 55 9.47 10.18 -19.07
CA MET A 55 8.36 9.60 -19.83
C MET A 55 7.61 10.66 -20.64
N LEU A 56 7.29 11.80 -20.02
CA LEU A 56 6.61 12.92 -20.69
C LEU A 56 7.44 13.45 -21.86
N ARG A 57 8.73 13.75 -21.65
CA ARG A 57 9.61 14.25 -22.71
C ARG A 57 9.71 13.29 -23.89
N ALA A 58 9.82 11.98 -23.63
CA ALA A 58 9.88 10.98 -24.68
C ALA A 58 8.56 10.89 -25.47
N ALA A 59 7.42 10.96 -24.80
CA ALA A 59 6.11 10.98 -25.44
C ALA A 59 5.88 12.27 -26.27
N GLU A 60 6.30 13.43 -25.76
CA GLU A 60 6.23 14.70 -26.49
C GLU A 60 7.15 14.73 -27.71
N ARG A 61 8.33 14.10 -27.62
CA ARG A 61 9.21 13.94 -28.77
C ARG A 61 8.58 13.05 -29.84
N ALA A 62 7.96 11.93 -29.45
CA ALA A 62 7.20 11.09 -30.36
C ALA A 62 6.06 11.86 -31.06
N LEU A 63 5.31 12.68 -30.31
CA LEU A 63 4.23 13.52 -30.86
C LEU A 63 4.71 14.67 -31.73
N THR A 64 5.94 15.15 -31.52
CA THR A 64 6.56 16.15 -32.41
C THR A 64 6.81 15.56 -33.80
N ILE A 65 7.16 14.28 -33.85
CA ILE A 65 7.45 13.55 -35.10
C ILE A 65 6.15 13.06 -35.75
N ASP A 66 5.27 12.44 -34.97
CA ASP A 66 3.96 11.96 -35.41
C ASP A 66 2.84 12.44 -34.45
N PRO A 67 2.20 13.57 -34.77
CA PRO A 67 1.06 14.09 -34.00
C PRO A 67 -0.17 13.18 -33.97
N ALA A 68 -0.27 12.21 -34.89
CA ALA A 68 -1.39 11.28 -35.02
C ALA A 68 -1.13 9.93 -34.33
N SER A 69 -0.03 9.78 -33.59
CA SER A 69 0.27 8.56 -32.84
C SER A 69 -0.63 8.42 -31.61
N ASP A 70 -1.61 7.49 -31.66
CA ASP A 70 -2.46 7.18 -30.49
C ASP A 70 -1.60 6.76 -29.29
N TRP A 71 -0.55 5.99 -29.54
CA TRP A 71 0.27 5.40 -28.49
C TRP A 71 1.07 6.48 -27.77
N ALA A 72 1.62 7.45 -28.51
CA ALA A 72 2.31 8.59 -27.91
C ALA A 72 1.35 9.47 -27.09
N HIS A 73 0.12 9.70 -27.56
CA HIS A 73 -0.92 10.41 -26.80
C HIS A 73 -1.29 9.68 -25.51
N ARG A 74 -1.44 8.34 -25.54
CA ARG A 74 -1.67 7.53 -24.33
C ARG A 74 -0.50 7.62 -23.34
N LEU A 75 0.73 7.53 -23.83
CA LEU A 75 1.92 7.66 -22.98
C LEU A 75 2.04 9.07 -22.37
N ARG A 76 1.78 10.12 -23.15
CA ARG A 76 1.73 11.49 -22.64
C ARG A 76 0.66 11.65 -21.57
N SER A 77 -0.54 11.10 -21.81
CA SER A 77 -1.62 11.10 -20.82
C SER A 77 -1.20 10.45 -19.50
N ILE A 78 -0.66 9.22 -19.55
CA ILE A 78 -0.19 8.51 -18.35
C ILE A 78 0.88 9.32 -17.62
N ALA A 79 1.87 9.84 -18.33
CA ALA A 79 2.92 10.66 -17.71
C ALA A 79 2.36 11.90 -17.01
N LEU A 80 1.39 12.59 -17.63
CA LEU A 80 0.74 13.76 -17.05
C LEU A 80 -0.13 13.41 -15.85
N THR A 81 -0.81 12.25 -15.85
CA THR A 81 -1.56 11.74 -14.70
C THR A 81 -0.65 11.52 -13.50
N GLU A 82 0.48 10.84 -13.70
CA GLU A 82 1.47 10.58 -12.63
C GLU A 82 2.16 11.86 -12.13
N LEU A 83 2.19 12.91 -12.95
CA LEU A 83 2.69 14.24 -12.58
C LEU A 83 1.61 15.15 -11.95
N GLY A 84 0.39 14.66 -11.75
CA GLY A 84 -0.73 15.44 -11.20
C GLY A 84 -1.33 16.49 -12.16
N ARG A 85 -0.90 16.51 -13.43
CA ARG A 85 -1.37 17.43 -14.48
C ARG A 85 -2.61 16.88 -15.18
N HIS A 86 -3.66 16.61 -14.39
CA HIS A 86 -4.83 15.83 -14.82
C HIS A 86 -5.58 16.44 -16.01
N GLN A 87 -5.73 17.76 -16.07
CA GLN A 87 -6.44 18.40 -17.18
C GLN A 87 -5.76 18.18 -18.54
N GLU A 88 -4.43 18.28 -18.58
CA GLU A 88 -3.64 18.03 -19.80
C GLU A 88 -3.59 16.53 -20.13
N ALA A 89 -3.62 15.68 -19.10
CA ALA A 89 -3.72 14.24 -19.27
C ALA A 89 -5.03 13.83 -19.96
N VAL A 90 -6.15 14.46 -19.58
CA VAL A 90 -7.47 14.26 -20.20
C VAL A 90 -7.45 14.67 -21.66
N TYR A 91 -6.85 15.82 -21.99
CA TYR A 91 -6.72 16.25 -23.39
C TYR A 91 -6.00 15.20 -24.24
N SER A 92 -4.82 14.74 -23.77
CA SER A 92 -4.03 13.73 -24.50
C SER A 92 -4.77 12.39 -24.60
N ALA A 93 -5.48 11.98 -23.55
CA ALA A 93 -6.28 10.75 -23.60
C ALA A 93 -7.47 10.84 -24.58
N ARG A 94 -8.13 12.00 -24.67
CA ARG A 94 -9.21 12.22 -25.64
C ARG A 94 -8.69 12.15 -27.08
N GLU A 95 -7.51 12.69 -27.35
CA GLU A 95 -6.86 12.54 -28.65
C GLU A 95 -6.53 11.07 -28.96
N ALA A 96 -6.03 10.31 -27.99
CA ALA A 96 -5.82 8.86 -28.17
C ALA A 96 -7.13 8.13 -28.50
N VAL A 97 -8.25 8.46 -27.82
CA VAL A 97 -9.57 7.88 -28.12
C VAL A 97 -10.06 8.28 -29.51
N ARG A 98 -9.84 9.52 -29.93
CA ARG A 98 -10.20 10.02 -31.26
C ARG A 98 -9.44 9.27 -32.36
N LEU A 99 -8.14 9.03 -32.16
CA LEU A 99 -7.26 8.36 -33.12
C LEU A 99 -7.48 6.83 -33.15
N ALA A 100 -7.79 6.22 -32.02
CA ALA A 100 -7.97 4.77 -31.89
C ALA A 100 -9.27 4.40 -31.13
N PRO A 101 -10.47 4.65 -31.69
CA PRO A 101 -11.76 4.49 -31.00
C PRO A 101 -12.14 3.04 -30.67
N LYS A 102 -11.34 2.05 -31.11
CA LYS A 102 -11.53 0.62 -30.80
C LYS A 102 -10.44 0.07 -29.87
N ASP A 103 -9.42 0.86 -29.52
CA ASP A 103 -8.39 0.42 -28.57
C ASP A 103 -8.84 0.69 -27.14
N TRP A 104 -9.07 -0.37 -26.38
CA TRP A 104 -9.43 -0.30 -24.96
C TRP A 104 -8.40 0.48 -24.13
N ARG A 105 -7.13 0.50 -24.54
CA ARG A 105 -6.05 1.19 -23.80
C ARG A 105 -6.23 2.70 -23.80
N ALA A 106 -6.84 3.27 -24.84
CA ALA A 106 -7.14 4.70 -24.90
C ALA A 106 -8.22 5.07 -23.88
N TYR A 107 -9.24 4.22 -23.74
CA TYR A 107 -10.29 4.39 -22.74
C TYR A 107 -9.79 4.19 -21.31
N VAL A 108 -8.85 3.26 -21.07
CA VAL A 108 -8.17 3.15 -19.78
C VAL A 108 -7.40 4.43 -19.45
N ALA A 109 -6.59 4.96 -20.38
CA ALA A 109 -5.87 6.20 -20.17
C ALA A 109 -6.82 7.38 -19.86
N LEU A 110 -7.95 7.48 -20.58
CA LEU A 110 -8.96 8.51 -20.34
C LEU A 110 -9.62 8.36 -18.96
N ALA A 111 -10.02 7.15 -18.59
CA ALA A 111 -10.59 6.88 -17.28
C ALA A 111 -9.60 7.22 -16.15
N SER A 112 -8.33 6.81 -16.27
CA SER A 112 -7.29 7.14 -15.30
C SER A 112 -7.04 8.64 -15.19
N ALA A 113 -6.99 9.36 -16.31
CA ALA A 113 -6.80 10.81 -16.31
C ALA A 113 -7.97 11.56 -15.65
N LEU A 114 -9.22 11.16 -15.97
CA LEU A 114 -10.42 11.73 -15.37
C LEU A 114 -10.58 11.36 -13.89
N ASN A 115 -10.06 10.21 -13.45
CA ASN A 115 -10.15 9.79 -12.05
C ASN A 115 -9.40 10.74 -11.10
N GLY A 116 -8.33 11.38 -11.59
CA GLY A 116 -7.59 12.43 -10.85
C GLY A 116 -8.36 13.74 -10.68
N LEU A 117 -9.53 13.87 -11.32
CA LEU A 117 -10.42 15.03 -11.22
C LEU A 117 -11.70 14.62 -10.47
N PRO A 118 -11.86 14.99 -9.18
CA PRO A 118 -12.98 14.55 -8.35
C PRO A 118 -14.37 14.72 -8.99
N GLU A 119 -14.59 15.85 -9.66
CA GLU A 119 -15.84 16.19 -10.33
C GLU A 119 -16.12 15.36 -11.59
N HIS A 120 -15.09 14.71 -12.16
CA HIS A 120 -15.19 13.88 -13.36
C HIS A 120 -15.16 12.37 -13.10
N ARG A 121 -15.06 11.90 -11.85
CA ARG A 121 -14.96 10.46 -11.54
C ARG A 121 -16.12 9.61 -12.05
N ARG A 122 -17.35 10.15 -12.09
CA ARG A 122 -18.49 9.46 -12.69
C ARG A 122 -18.33 9.27 -14.20
N GLU A 123 -17.77 10.27 -14.89
CA GLU A 123 -17.40 10.15 -16.30
C GLU A 123 -16.29 9.10 -16.49
N ALA A 124 -15.27 9.12 -15.63
CA ALA A 124 -14.19 8.13 -15.62
C ALA A 124 -14.73 6.70 -15.55
N LEU A 125 -15.74 6.44 -14.69
CA LEU A 125 -16.33 5.11 -14.54
C LEU A 125 -17.02 4.62 -15.82
N ASN A 126 -17.68 5.53 -16.55
CA ASN A 126 -18.32 5.21 -17.83
C ASN A 126 -17.29 4.82 -18.89
N TRP A 127 -16.16 5.54 -18.95
CA TRP A 127 -15.06 5.22 -19.87
C TRP A 127 -14.32 3.94 -19.47
N ALA A 128 -14.11 3.68 -18.17
CA ALA A 128 -13.55 2.42 -17.68
C ALA A 128 -14.45 1.22 -18.09
N ARG A 129 -15.77 1.34 -17.91
CA ARG A 129 -16.73 0.32 -18.38
C ARG A 129 -16.72 0.16 -19.90
N ARG A 130 -16.44 1.23 -20.67
CA ARG A 130 -16.25 1.12 -22.13
C ARG A 130 -15.01 0.32 -22.49
N ALA A 131 -13.91 0.49 -21.75
CA ALA A 131 -12.70 -0.32 -21.93
C ALA A 131 -13.00 -1.81 -21.71
N VAL A 132 -13.73 -2.16 -20.64
CA VAL A 132 -14.16 -3.55 -20.38
C VAL A 132 -15.02 -4.10 -21.52
N ARG A 133 -15.96 -3.31 -22.07
CA ARG A 133 -16.78 -3.75 -23.21
C ARG A 133 -15.95 -4.05 -24.47
N LEU A 134 -14.84 -3.35 -24.67
CA LEU A 134 -13.95 -3.55 -25.81
C LEU A 134 -12.98 -4.72 -25.62
N ALA A 135 -12.61 -5.01 -24.37
CA ALA A 135 -11.62 -6.03 -24.05
C ALA A 135 -11.91 -6.69 -22.69
N PRO A 136 -12.96 -7.54 -22.60
CA PRO A 136 -13.44 -8.10 -21.34
C PRO A 136 -12.48 -9.13 -20.72
N ASP A 137 -11.52 -9.63 -21.50
CA ASP A 137 -10.49 -10.59 -21.13
C ASP A 137 -9.19 -9.91 -20.64
N GLN A 138 -9.14 -8.57 -20.63
CA GLN A 138 -7.97 -7.83 -20.18
C GLN A 138 -8.08 -7.51 -18.68
N PRO A 139 -7.14 -7.98 -17.84
CA PRO A 139 -7.16 -7.69 -16.40
C PRO A 139 -7.17 -6.19 -16.09
N ASP A 140 -6.43 -5.42 -16.87
CA ASP A 140 -6.22 -3.99 -16.63
C ASP A 140 -7.51 -3.18 -16.82
N THR A 141 -8.45 -3.62 -17.68
CA THR A 141 -9.74 -2.91 -17.85
C THR A 141 -10.63 -3.05 -16.63
N HIS A 142 -10.66 -4.24 -16.02
CA HIS A 142 -11.40 -4.50 -14.77
C HIS A 142 -10.72 -3.80 -13.58
N PHE A 143 -9.39 -3.83 -13.55
CA PHE A 143 -8.63 -3.08 -12.55
C PHE A 143 -8.94 -1.58 -12.58
N THR A 144 -9.03 -0.97 -13.77
CA THR A 144 -9.41 0.45 -13.90
C THR A 144 -10.83 0.73 -13.40
N VAL A 145 -11.81 -0.13 -13.68
CA VAL A 145 -13.16 0.01 -13.09
C VAL A 145 -13.07 -0.05 -11.56
N GLY A 146 -12.28 -0.99 -11.03
CA GLY A 146 -12.09 -1.14 -9.59
C GLY A 146 -11.49 0.10 -8.93
N LEU A 147 -10.47 0.69 -9.56
CA LEU A 147 -9.82 1.91 -9.07
C LEU A 147 -10.79 3.09 -9.01
N VAL A 148 -11.52 3.35 -10.10
CA VAL A 148 -12.47 4.46 -10.16
C VAL A 148 -13.64 4.25 -9.19
N ALA A 149 -14.16 3.02 -9.09
CA ALA A 149 -15.22 2.69 -8.15
C ALA A 149 -14.78 2.89 -6.69
N ALA A 150 -13.53 2.53 -6.35
CA ALA A 150 -13.00 2.72 -5.00
C ALA A 150 -12.90 4.20 -4.62
N GLU A 151 -12.55 5.07 -5.57
CA GLU A 151 -12.52 6.53 -5.38
C GLU A 151 -13.92 7.15 -5.29
N LEU A 152 -14.92 6.55 -5.94
CA LEU A 152 -16.32 6.95 -5.79
C LEU A 152 -16.96 6.46 -4.47
N GLY A 153 -16.26 5.62 -3.71
CA GLY A 153 -16.80 4.95 -2.52
C GLY A 153 -17.74 3.78 -2.84
N GLU A 154 -17.79 3.34 -4.10
CA GLU A 154 -18.55 2.17 -4.55
C GLU A 154 -17.77 0.88 -4.25
N ASP A 155 -17.53 0.61 -2.96
CA ASP A 155 -16.65 -0.45 -2.47
C ASP A 155 -17.04 -1.85 -3.01
N ASP A 156 -18.32 -2.14 -3.19
CA ASP A 156 -18.78 -3.44 -3.71
C ASP A 156 -18.52 -3.62 -5.21
N LEU A 157 -18.60 -2.53 -5.98
CA LEU A 157 -18.20 -2.57 -7.39
C LEU A 157 -16.68 -2.69 -7.49
N ALA A 158 -15.94 -1.96 -6.67
CA ALA A 158 -14.49 -2.01 -6.64
C ALA A 158 -13.98 -3.43 -6.33
N ASP A 159 -14.54 -4.03 -5.28
CA ASP A 159 -14.22 -5.38 -4.81
C ASP A 159 -14.50 -6.46 -5.87
N ARG A 160 -15.64 -6.41 -6.56
CA ARG A 160 -15.94 -7.32 -7.69
C ARG A 160 -14.96 -7.13 -8.84
N SER A 161 -14.71 -5.89 -9.25
CA SER A 161 -13.86 -5.57 -10.40
C SER A 161 -12.39 -5.97 -10.16
N PHE A 162 -11.87 -5.77 -8.94
CA PHE A 162 -10.54 -6.27 -8.58
C PHE A 162 -10.47 -7.80 -8.59
N ARG A 163 -11.52 -8.51 -8.14
CA ARG A 163 -11.55 -9.98 -8.23
C ARG A 163 -11.64 -10.47 -9.66
N GLU A 164 -12.36 -9.79 -10.54
CA GLU A 164 -12.38 -10.10 -11.98
C GLU A 164 -10.99 -9.93 -12.61
N ALA A 165 -10.29 -8.84 -12.29
CA ALA A 165 -8.89 -8.66 -12.71
C ALA A 165 -7.98 -9.79 -12.22
N LEU A 166 -8.17 -10.25 -10.97
CA LEU A 166 -7.41 -11.36 -10.39
C LEU A 166 -7.79 -12.73 -10.94
N ALA A 167 -9.04 -12.93 -11.36
CA ALA A 167 -9.46 -14.15 -12.04
C ALA A 167 -8.77 -14.29 -13.41
N LEU A 168 -8.58 -13.18 -14.12
CA LEU A 168 -7.86 -13.14 -15.39
C LEU A 168 -6.34 -13.19 -15.20
N ARG A 169 -5.82 -12.58 -14.13
CA ARG A 169 -4.39 -12.53 -13.81
C ARG A 169 -4.15 -12.65 -12.30
N PRO A 170 -3.94 -13.87 -11.77
CA PRO A 170 -3.82 -14.10 -10.33
C PRO A 170 -2.65 -13.39 -9.63
N ASP A 171 -1.59 -13.08 -10.36
CA ASP A 171 -0.40 -12.38 -9.86
C ASP A 171 -0.46 -10.86 -10.04
N HIS A 172 -1.66 -10.29 -10.28
CA HIS A 172 -1.83 -8.85 -10.45
C HIS A 172 -1.60 -8.08 -9.14
N ALA A 173 -0.34 -7.79 -8.83
CA ALA A 173 0.10 -7.12 -7.60
C ALA A 173 -0.72 -5.86 -7.24
N ALA A 174 -0.99 -4.98 -8.21
CA ALA A 174 -1.81 -3.78 -8.00
C ALA A 174 -3.27 -4.08 -7.61
N ALA A 175 -3.92 -5.09 -8.22
CA ALA A 175 -5.28 -5.49 -7.85
C ALA A 175 -5.31 -6.16 -6.48
N ILE A 176 -4.33 -7.01 -6.16
CA ILE A 176 -4.17 -7.61 -4.81
C ILE A 176 -4.03 -6.50 -3.75
N ASN A 177 -3.16 -5.53 -4.01
CA ASN A 177 -2.92 -4.40 -3.12
C ASN A 177 -4.19 -3.57 -2.88
N ASN A 178 -4.95 -3.25 -3.94
CA ASN A 178 -6.16 -2.46 -3.80
C ASN A 178 -7.31 -3.23 -3.13
N LEU A 179 -7.41 -4.55 -3.34
CA LEU A 179 -8.33 -5.39 -2.57
C LEU A 179 -7.99 -5.37 -1.07
N ALA A 180 -6.69 -5.41 -0.74
CA ALA A 180 -6.22 -5.30 0.64
C ALA A 180 -6.49 -3.91 1.26
N LEU A 181 -6.41 -2.83 0.49
CA LEU A 181 -6.82 -1.49 0.93
C LEU A 181 -8.33 -1.43 1.22
N LEU A 182 -9.18 -2.07 0.41
CA LEU A 182 -10.61 -2.17 0.68
C LEU A 182 -10.89 -2.98 1.96
N ASP A 183 -10.17 -4.08 2.18
CA ASP A 183 -10.26 -4.85 3.43
C ASP A 183 -9.86 -3.99 4.65
N LEU A 184 -8.81 -3.19 4.52
CA LEU A 184 -8.37 -2.28 5.57
C LEU A 184 -9.45 -1.23 5.87
N ARG A 185 -10.05 -0.62 4.84
CA ARG A 185 -11.16 0.35 4.95
C ARG A 185 -12.38 -0.25 5.67
N ARG A 186 -12.65 -1.53 5.42
CA ARG A 186 -13.74 -2.31 6.07
C ARG A 186 -13.34 -2.88 7.45
N GLY A 187 -12.16 -2.53 7.97
CA GLY A 187 -11.69 -2.97 9.28
C GLY A 187 -11.17 -4.42 9.35
N ARG A 188 -11.14 -5.13 8.21
CA ARG A 188 -10.65 -6.52 8.09
C ARG A 188 -9.13 -6.60 8.05
N MET A 189 -8.52 -6.22 9.16
CA MET A 189 -7.05 -6.10 9.30
C MET A 189 -6.28 -7.38 8.91
N ALA A 190 -6.79 -8.56 9.28
CA ALA A 190 -6.15 -9.84 8.98
C ALA A 190 -6.09 -10.10 7.46
N SER A 191 -7.22 -9.90 6.77
CA SER A 191 -7.29 -10.05 5.31
C SER A 191 -6.42 -9.02 4.60
N ALA A 192 -6.46 -7.75 5.03
CA ALA A 192 -5.60 -6.70 4.50
C ALA A 192 -4.11 -7.05 4.63
N ALA A 193 -3.69 -7.52 5.79
CA ALA A 193 -2.31 -7.92 6.05
C ALA A 193 -1.85 -9.07 5.15
N SER A 194 -2.69 -10.09 4.97
CA SER A 194 -2.43 -11.20 4.05
C SER A 194 -2.34 -10.71 2.59
N GLY A 195 -3.26 -9.83 2.19
CA GLY A 195 -3.32 -9.26 0.85
C GLY A 195 -2.09 -8.41 0.51
N PHE A 196 -1.67 -7.49 1.39
CA PHE A 196 -0.44 -6.73 1.16
C PHE A 196 0.79 -7.63 1.08
N GLY A 197 0.81 -8.71 1.87
CA GLY A 197 1.81 -9.76 1.74
C GLY A 197 1.87 -10.41 0.38
N ALA A 198 0.71 -10.81 -0.14
CA ALA A 198 0.59 -11.39 -1.47
C ALA A 198 0.98 -10.38 -2.57
N ALA A 199 0.69 -9.09 -2.38
CA ALA A 199 1.11 -8.03 -3.29
C ALA A 199 2.64 -7.88 -3.33
N VAL A 200 3.32 -7.90 -2.17
CA VAL A 200 4.80 -7.89 -2.10
C VAL A 200 5.39 -9.17 -2.69
N ALA A 201 4.77 -10.33 -2.49
CA ALA A 201 5.23 -11.58 -3.09
C ALA A 201 5.11 -11.55 -4.63
N SER A 202 4.05 -10.93 -5.14
CA SER A 202 3.79 -10.80 -6.59
C SER A 202 4.69 -9.75 -7.24
N ASP A 203 4.96 -8.64 -6.56
CA ASP A 203 5.94 -7.64 -6.99
C ASP A 203 6.85 -7.20 -5.84
N PRO A 204 7.99 -7.90 -5.66
CA PRO A 204 8.94 -7.57 -4.60
C PRO A 204 9.60 -6.21 -4.76
N THR A 205 9.54 -5.59 -5.95
CA THR A 205 10.15 -4.29 -6.24
C THR A 205 9.25 -3.12 -5.89
N SER A 206 7.94 -3.35 -5.79
CA SER A 206 6.94 -2.33 -5.47
C SER A 206 7.18 -1.70 -4.10
N HIS A 207 7.46 -0.39 -4.11
CA HIS A 207 7.58 0.40 -2.88
C HIS A 207 6.24 0.53 -2.17
N ILE A 208 5.18 0.81 -2.93
CA ILE A 208 3.81 1.00 -2.40
C ILE A 208 3.33 -0.26 -1.66
N ALA A 209 3.54 -1.45 -2.22
CA ALA A 209 3.14 -2.69 -1.56
C ALA A 209 3.88 -2.90 -0.23
N ARG A 210 5.17 -2.54 -0.17
CA ARG A 210 5.99 -2.60 1.05
C ARG A 210 5.53 -1.59 2.10
N GLU A 211 5.25 -0.36 1.71
CA GLU A 211 4.72 0.67 2.61
C GLU A 211 3.37 0.24 3.21
N ASN A 212 2.50 -0.38 2.43
CA ASN A 212 1.22 -0.87 2.93
C ASN A 212 1.37 -2.02 3.94
N VAL A 213 2.39 -2.88 3.79
CA VAL A 213 2.74 -3.85 4.84
C VAL A 213 3.23 -3.15 6.11
N ASP A 214 4.03 -2.08 5.97
CA ASP A 214 4.51 -1.30 7.12
C ASP A 214 3.35 -0.59 7.86
N VAL A 215 2.33 -0.09 7.13
CA VAL A 215 1.08 0.44 7.71
C VAL A 215 0.40 -0.61 8.59
N VAL A 216 0.29 -1.85 8.11
CA VAL A 216 -0.26 -2.95 8.89
C VAL A 216 0.60 -3.23 10.12
N GLY A 217 1.92 -3.23 9.99
CA GLY A 217 2.84 -3.36 11.12
C GLY A 217 2.55 -2.34 12.22
N TRP A 218 2.44 -1.05 11.85
CA TRP A 218 2.08 0.02 12.76
C TRP A 218 0.68 -0.14 13.37
N ALA A 219 -0.30 -0.59 12.58
CA ALA A 219 -1.66 -0.84 13.07
C ALA A 219 -1.71 -1.97 14.11
N LEU A 220 -0.98 -3.06 13.87
CA LEU A 220 -0.86 -4.17 14.80
C LEU A 220 -0.14 -3.75 16.08
N LEU A 221 0.97 -3.01 15.96
CA LEU A 221 1.70 -2.49 17.11
C LEU A 221 0.82 -1.57 17.96
N ARG A 222 0.05 -0.67 17.35
CA ARG A 222 -0.89 0.21 18.05
C ARG A 222 -2.00 -0.56 18.77
N ARG A 223 -2.57 -1.59 18.14
CA ARG A 223 -3.56 -2.48 18.79
C ARG A 223 -2.94 -3.21 19.99
N ALA A 224 -1.71 -3.71 19.84
CA ALA A 224 -0.99 -4.37 20.94
C ALA A 224 -0.73 -3.43 22.12
N HIS A 225 -0.40 -2.16 21.85
CA HIS A 225 -0.30 -1.12 22.88
C HIS A 225 -1.64 -0.82 23.55
N MET A 226 -2.73 -0.67 22.80
CA MET A 226 -4.04 -0.36 23.36
C MET A 226 -4.51 -1.46 24.33
N VAL A 227 -4.32 -2.73 23.97
CA VAL A 227 -4.68 -3.85 24.86
C VAL A 227 -3.77 -3.90 26.08
N ALA A 228 -2.45 -3.71 25.92
CA ALA A 228 -1.53 -3.62 27.05
C ALA A 228 -1.87 -2.45 27.99
N PHE A 229 -2.28 -1.32 27.44
CA PHE A 229 -2.69 -0.14 28.20
C PHE A 229 -3.98 -0.37 29.00
N VAL A 230 -5.02 -0.94 28.37
CA VAL A 230 -6.28 -1.27 29.05
C VAL A 230 -6.04 -2.33 30.15
N ALA A 231 -5.21 -3.33 29.85
CA ALA A 231 -4.79 -4.35 30.81
C ALA A 231 -4.08 -3.74 32.02
N LEU A 232 -3.09 -2.88 31.77
CA LEU A 232 -2.35 -2.20 32.82
C LEU A 232 -3.26 -1.31 33.65
N PHE A 233 -4.11 -0.49 33.01
CA PHE A 233 -5.06 0.36 33.72
C PHE A 233 -5.96 -0.46 34.64
N GLY A 234 -6.54 -1.56 34.16
CA GLY A 234 -7.35 -2.47 34.98
C GLY A 234 -6.58 -3.02 36.19
N LEU A 235 -5.34 -3.49 35.97
CA LEU A 235 -4.47 -3.97 37.05
C LEU A 235 -4.18 -2.86 38.08
N THR A 236 -3.93 -1.62 37.64
CA THR A 236 -3.68 -0.48 38.56
C THR A 236 -4.86 -0.19 39.47
N GLN A 237 -6.10 -0.25 38.95
CA GLN A 237 -7.30 0.01 39.75
C GLN A 237 -7.50 -1.11 40.77
N LEU A 238 -7.24 -2.35 40.38
CA LEU A 238 -7.36 -3.52 41.25
C LEU A 238 -6.34 -3.48 42.40
N LEU A 239 -5.10 -3.07 42.13
CA LEU A 239 -4.08 -2.84 43.16
C LEU A 239 -4.49 -1.74 44.15
N ARG A 240 -5.03 -0.61 43.65
CA ARG A 240 -5.50 0.50 44.50
C ARG A 240 -6.68 0.12 45.40
N LEU A 241 -7.59 -0.73 44.91
CA LEU A 241 -8.71 -1.22 45.72
C LEU A 241 -8.23 -2.19 46.82
N GLY A 242 -7.25 -3.02 46.52
CA GLY A 242 -6.61 -3.88 47.52
C GLY A 242 -5.87 -3.10 48.61
N ASP A 243 -5.13 -2.05 48.25
CA ASP A 243 -4.42 -1.20 49.23
C ASP A 243 -5.36 -0.39 50.12
N ARG A 244 -6.59 -0.11 49.65
CA ARG A 244 -7.66 0.52 50.44
C ARG A 244 -8.42 -0.46 51.34
N GLY A 245 -8.05 -1.75 51.35
CA GLY A 245 -8.73 -2.79 52.11
C GLY A 245 -10.14 -3.14 51.61
N VAL A 246 -10.51 -2.70 50.39
CA VAL A 246 -11.82 -2.98 49.79
C VAL A 246 -11.90 -4.41 49.24
N VAL A 247 -10.76 -4.97 48.84
CA VAL A 247 -10.61 -6.34 48.34
C VAL A 247 -9.47 -7.00 49.11
N PRO A 248 -9.61 -8.24 49.61
CA PRO A 248 -8.52 -8.92 50.31
C PRO A 248 -7.27 -8.96 49.44
N ALA A 249 -6.16 -8.40 49.92
CA ALA A 249 -4.93 -8.23 49.16
C ALA A 249 -4.08 -9.52 49.12
N LEU A 250 -4.65 -10.62 48.63
CA LEU A 250 -3.90 -11.86 48.47
C LEU A 250 -3.10 -11.81 47.15
N VAL A 251 -1.78 -11.81 47.27
CA VAL A 251 -0.79 -11.96 46.18
C VAL A 251 -1.21 -12.98 45.09
N PRO A 252 -1.78 -14.16 45.40
CA PRO A 252 -2.22 -15.10 44.36
C PRO A 252 -3.34 -14.58 43.44
N GLU A 253 -4.27 -13.77 43.95
CA GLU A 253 -5.37 -13.21 43.13
C GLU A 253 -4.85 -12.15 42.17
N ARG A 254 -3.92 -11.30 42.64
CA ARG A 254 -3.21 -10.29 41.82
C ARG A 254 -2.37 -10.95 40.73
N ALA A 255 -1.66 -12.04 41.07
CA ALA A 255 -0.90 -12.84 40.11
C ALA A 255 -1.81 -13.49 39.06
N CYS A 256 -2.99 -13.99 39.46
CA CYS A 256 -3.96 -14.58 38.54
C CYS A 256 -4.46 -13.56 37.49
N VAL A 257 -4.80 -12.34 37.92
CA VAL A 257 -5.18 -11.24 37.02
C VAL A 257 -4.05 -10.89 36.05
N GLY A 258 -2.82 -10.75 36.55
CA GLY A 258 -1.64 -10.48 35.71
C GLY A 258 -1.40 -11.57 34.65
N VAL A 259 -1.52 -12.85 35.04
CA VAL A 259 -1.40 -14.01 34.13
C VAL A 259 -2.52 -14.02 33.09
N LEU A 260 -3.77 -13.74 33.48
CA LEU A 260 -4.89 -13.66 32.55
C LEU A 260 -4.72 -12.53 31.53
N LEU A 261 -4.24 -11.36 31.95
CA LEU A 261 -3.96 -10.23 31.07
C LEU A 261 -2.83 -10.54 30.09
N LEU A 262 -1.72 -11.11 30.59
CA LEU A 262 -0.59 -11.54 29.76
C LEU A 262 -1.03 -12.63 28.77
N GLY A 263 -1.79 -13.62 29.25
CA GLY A 263 -2.33 -14.70 28.42
C GLY A 263 -3.25 -14.20 27.32
N THR A 264 -4.14 -13.25 27.63
CA THR A 264 -5.02 -12.60 26.66
C THR A 264 -4.22 -11.80 25.62
N TRP A 265 -3.17 -11.10 26.05
CA TRP A 265 -2.29 -10.34 25.18
C TRP A 265 -1.47 -11.25 24.24
N VAL A 266 -0.89 -12.32 24.76
CA VAL A 266 -0.16 -13.34 23.98
C VAL A 266 -1.11 -14.05 23.01
N ALA A 267 -2.30 -14.47 23.46
CA ALA A 267 -3.30 -15.09 22.60
C ALA A 267 -3.73 -14.17 21.45
N MET A 268 -3.88 -12.87 21.70
CA MET A 268 -4.16 -11.88 20.66
C MET A 268 -3.00 -11.78 19.65
N ILE A 269 -1.75 -11.72 20.10
CA ILE A 269 -0.57 -11.67 19.21
C ILE A 269 -0.49 -12.96 18.37
N LEU A 270 -0.66 -14.12 18.98
CA LEU A 270 -0.64 -15.41 18.27
C LEU A 270 -1.78 -15.52 17.25
N ARG A 271 -2.99 -15.10 17.61
CA ARG A 271 -4.14 -15.09 16.70
C ARG A 271 -3.92 -14.14 15.53
N THR A 272 -3.46 -12.92 15.79
CA THR A 272 -3.21 -11.93 14.72
C THR A 272 -2.04 -12.34 13.82
N SER A 273 -0.96 -12.87 14.38
CA SER A 273 0.20 -13.36 13.62
C SER A 273 -0.07 -14.67 12.88
N GLY A 274 -1.03 -15.48 13.34
CA GLY A 274 -1.49 -16.69 12.67
C GLY A 274 -2.21 -16.42 11.34
N HIS A 275 -2.82 -15.24 11.20
CA HIS A 275 -3.42 -14.80 9.93
C HIS A 275 -2.40 -14.21 8.95
N LEU A 276 -1.13 -14.02 9.37
CA LEU A 276 -0.07 -13.51 8.50
C LEU A 276 0.64 -14.68 7.81
N THR A 277 0.84 -14.57 6.51
CA THR A 277 1.65 -15.55 5.79
C THR A 277 3.11 -15.51 6.27
N PRO A 278 3.87 -16.62 6.20
CA PRO A 278 5.26 -16.65 6.63
C PRO A 278 6.16 -15.57 6.02
N PRO A 279 6.03 -15.21 4.72
CA PRO A 279 6.78 -14.10 4.12
C PRO A 279 6.48 -12.75 4.77
N VAL A 280 5.21 -12.45 5.04
CA VAL A 280 4.79 -11.21 5.71
C VAL A 280 5.37 -11.13 7.10
N ARG A 281 5.26 -12.22 7.87
CA ARG A 281 5.81 -12.28 9.22
C ARG A 281 7.31 -12.00 9.21
N ARG A 282 8.07 -12.63 8.29
CA ARG A 282 9.51 -12.36 8.14
C ARG A 282 9.79 -10.90 7.77
N TYR A 283 9.01 -10.32 6.87
CA TYR A 283 9.16 -8.92 6.47
C TYR A 283 8.93 -7.96 7.65
N LEU A 284 7.87 -8.17 8.43
CA LEU A 284 7.56 -7.38 9.63
C LEU A 284 8.66 -7.51 10.70
N TRP A 285 9.27 -8.69 10.86
CA TRP A 285 10.41 -8.85 11.77
C TRP A 285 11.63 -8.00 11.40
N THR A 286 11.78 -7.62 10.13
CA THR A 286 12.85 -6.70 9.70
C THR A 286 12.50 -5.23 9.88
N GLN A 287 11.25 -4.90 10.17
CA GLN A 287 10.77 -3.52 10.28
C GLN A 287 11.55 -2.68 11.32
N PRO A 288 11.92 -3.18 12.52
CA PRO A 288 12.78 -2.44 13.45
C PRO A 288 14.14 -2.01 12.88
N ARG A 289 14.68 -2.76 11.92
CA ARG A 289 15.96 -2.41 11.26
C ARG A 289 15.79 -1.31 10.22
N ARG A 290 14.57 -1.15 9.68
CA ARG A 290 14.22 -0.17 8.63
C ARG A 290 13.65 1.12 9.23
N ASP A 291 12.88 1.00 10.30
CA ASP A 291 12.31 2.09 11.08
C ASP A 291 12.69 1.91 12.56
N PRO A 292 13.77 2.56 13.04
CA PRO A 292 14.21 2.46 14.43
C PRO A 292 13.13 2.87 15.44
N LEU A 293 12.22 3.79 15.08
CA LEU A 293 11.13 4.19 15.95
C LEU A 293 10.17 3.01 16.18
N PHE A 294 9.89 2.22 15.15
CA PHE A 294 9.10 0.99 15.32
C PHE A 294 9.77 0.04 16.33
N GLY A 295 11.09 -0.12 16.25
CA GLY A 295 11.87 -0.91 17.19
C GLY A 295 11.78 -0.41 18.64
N VAL A 296 11.95 0.90 18.84
CA VAL A 296 11.83 1.53 20.17
C VAL A 296 10.44 1.33 20.76
N MET A 297 9.38 1.51 19.96
CA MET A 297 8.00 1.36 20.41
C MET A 297 7.67 -0.12 20.71
N ALA A 298 8.12 -1.06 19.87
CA ALA A 298 7.97 -2.49 20.13
C ALA A 298 8.74 -2.94 21.39
N GLY A 299 9.96 -2.42 21.60
CA GLY A 299 10.74 -2.66 22.82
C GLY A 299 10.08 -2.07 24.06
N GLY A 300 9.59 -0.83 23.97
CA GLY A 300 8.88 -0.14 25.05
C GLY A 300 7.61 -0.87 25.49
N LEU A 301 6.88 -1.47 24.53
CA LEU A 301 5.75 -2.35 24.83
C LEU A 301 6.17 -3.57 25.66
N GLY A 302 7.27 -4.23 25.28
CA GLY A 302 7.82 -5.37 26.01
C GLY A 302 8.27 -5.00 27.43
N VAL A 303 9.01 -3.90 27.58
CA VAL A 303 9.44 -3.38 28.89
C VAL A 303 8.24 -3.00 29.75
N GLY A 304 7.23 -2.34 29.16
CA GLY A 304 5.99 -1.98 29.84
C GLY A 304 5.29 -3.22 30.40
N VAL A 305 5.03 -4.22 29.56
CA VAL A 305 4.38 -5.49 29.96
C VAL A 305 5.19 -6.21 31.05
N LEU A 306 6.52 -6.35 30.91
CA LEU A 306 7.37 -6.97 31.93
C LEU A 306 7.33 -6.19 33.25
N GLY A 307 7.35 -4.86 33.19
CA GLY A 307 7.20 -3.98 34.35
C GLY A 307 5.85 -4.18 35.07
N THR A 308 4.77 -4.40 34.33
CA THR A 308 3.45 -4.69 34.93
C THR A 308 3.42 -6.03 35.67
N VAL A 309 4.06 -7.06 35.11
CA VAL A 309 4.17 -8.38 35.75
C VAL A 309 5.03 -8.28 37.00
N ALA A 310 6.17 -7.58 36.93
CA ALA A 310 7.05 -7.36 38.08
C ALA A 310 6.33 -6.59 39.20
N ALA A 311 5.55 -5.56 38.87
CA ALA A 311 4.81 -4.80 39.87
C ALA A 311 3.65 -5.59 40.51
N ALA A 312 3.05 -6.55 39.81
CA ALA A 312 2.06 -7.45 40.40
C ALA A 312 2.67 -8.39 41.47
N LEU A 313 3.99 -8.59 41.44
CA LEU A 313 4.73 -9.46 42.35
C LEU A 313 5.38 -8.71 43.53
N LEU A 314 5.41 -7.36 43.50
CA LEU A 314 6.03 -6.53 44.53
C LEU A 314 4.97 -5.96 45.48
N PRO A 315 5.19 -5.98 46.82
CA PRO A 315 4.32 -5.32 47.77
C PRO A 315 4.64 -3.82 47.94
N GLY A 316 3.60 -3.02 48.22
CA GLY A 316 3.72 -1.65 48.74
C GLY A 316 4.02 -0.54 47.71
N GLN A 317 4.48 0.61 48.22
CA GLN A 317 4.81 1.84 47.47
C GLN A 317 5.70 1.65 46.22
N PRO A 318 6.76 0.81 46.21
CA PRO A 318 7.60 0.63 45.01
C PRO A 318 6.83 0.00 43.84
N ALA A 319 5.81 -0.83 44.11
CA ALA A 319 4.96 -1.39 43.06
C ALA A 319 4.12 -0.31 42.38
N LEU A 320 3.57 0.64 43.16
CA LEU A 320 2.78 1.75 42.63
C LEU A 320 3.61 2.69 41.73
N MET A 321 4.85 2.99 42.13
CA MET A 321 5.75 3.83 41.32
C MET A 321 6.20 3.13 40.03
N ALA A 322 6.53 1.84 40.09
CA ALA A 322 6.85 1.06 38.91
C ALA A 322 5.69 1.03 37.89
N VAL A 323 4.46 0.88 38.40
CA VAL A 323 3.22 0.91 37.59
C VAL A 323 2.99 2.26 36.94
N VAL A 324 3.16 3.37 37.66
CA VAL A 324 2.97 4.72 37.12
C VAL A 324 4.01 5.02 36.04
N VAL A 325 5.27 4.65 36.25
CA VAL A 325 6.33 4.81 35.24
C VAL A 325 6.04 3.96 34.00
N ALA A 326 5.65 2.69 34.18
CA ALA A 326 5.26 1.82 33.06
C ALA A 326 4.05 2.37 32.29
N PHE A 327 3.08 2.95 33.00
CA PHE A 327 1.89 3.56 32.42
C PHE A 327 2.23 4.78 31.57
N LEU A 328 3.05 5.70 32.10
CA LEU A 328 3.49 6.90 31.38
C LEU A 328 4.32 6.54 30.13
N GLY A 329 5.19 5.52 30.24
CA GLY A 329 5.97 5.00 29.11
C GLY A 329 5.10 4.39 28.02
N LEU A 330 4.12 3.55 28.40
CA LEU A 330 3.17 2.96 27.45
C LEU A 330 2.25 4.01 26.80
N LEU A 331 1.82 5.03 27.56
CA LEU A 331 1.00 6.13 27.04
C LEU A 331 1.78 6.96 26.01
N ALA A 332 3.02 7.33 26.32
CA ALA A 332 3.89 8.05 25.40
C ALA A 332 4.14 7.23 24.11
N SER A 333 4.41 5.93 24.27
CA SER A 333 4.60 5.00 23.15
C SER A 333 3.32 4.84 22.28
N PHE A 334 2.15 4.78 22.92
CA PHE A 334 0.86 4.73 22.23
C PHE A 334 0.57 6.02 21.44
N LEU A 335 0.82 7.18 22.03
CA LEU A 335 0.62 8.47 21.35
C LEU A 335 1.57 8.61 20.16
N ALA A 336 2.85 8.26 20.33
CA ALA A 336 3.84 8.30 19.27
C ALA A 336 3.51 7.34 18.11
N SER A 337 3.15 6.09 18.42
CA SER A 337 2.73 5.11 17.41
C SER A 337 1.43 5.51 16.70
N SER A 338 0.49 6.15 17.40
CA SER A 338 -0.76 6.66 16.82
C SER A 338 -0.52 7.85 15.88
N LEU A 339 0.33 8.80 16.27
CA LEU A 339 0.74 9.92 15.41
C LEU A 339 1.46 9.43 14.16
N ARG A 340 2.34 8.44 14.30
CA ARG A 340 3.04 7.84 13.15
C ARG A 340 2.05 7.12 12.24
N TYR A 341 1.17 6.27 12.77
CA TYR A 341 0.12 5.59 11.99
C TYR A 341 -0.73 6.58 11.18
N LEU A 342 -1.16 7.69 11.78
CA LEU A 342 -1.93 8.73 11.09
C LEU A 342 -1.12 9.41 9.98
N ARG A 343 0.18 9.65 10.18
CA ARG A 343 1.06 10.19 9.13
C ARG A 343 1.23 9.21 7.97
N VAL A 344 1.44 7.92 8.25
CA VAL A 344 1.58 6.90 7.20
C VAL A 344 0.26 6.74 6.43
N CYS A 345 -0.89 6.73 7.12
CA CYS A 345 -2.20 6.66 6.46
C CYS A 345 -2.48 7.87 5.55
N ARG A 346 -2.06 9.08 5.94
CA ARG A 346 -2.21 10.30 5.10
C ARG A 346 -1.26 10.33 3.91
N ALA A 347 -0.09 9.70 4.01
CA ALA A 347 0.87 9.65 2.91
C ALA A 347 0.46 8.62 1.83
N GLY A 348 -0.25 7.55 2.21
CA GLY A 348 -0.72 6.52 1.27
C GLY A 348 -2.01 6.86 0.49
N THR A 349 -2.60 8.03 0.72
CA THR A 349 -3.79 8.54 0.02
C THR A 349 -3.47 9.65 -0.98
N GLY A 350 -2.18 9.94 -1.20
CA GLY A 350 -1.69 11.01 -2.08
C GLY A 350 -1.23 10.49 -3.43
#